data_AF-A0AAE3LZ56-F1
#
_entry.id   AF-A0AAE3LZ56-F1
#
_cell.length_a   1.000
_cell.length_b   1.000
_cell.length_c   1.000
_cell.angle_alpha   90.00
_cell.angle_beta   90.00
_cell.angle_gamma   90.00
#
_symmetry.space_group_name_H-M   'P 1'
#
loop_
_entity.id
_entity.type
_entity.pdbx_description
1 polymer ?
#
loop_
_entity_poly.entity_id
_entity_poly.type
_entity_poly.pdbx_seq_one_letter_code
_entity_poly.pdbx_strand_id
1 'polypeptide(L)'
;MDVGKDEEKGSGGWWDWHPSKTALEYLWRSGELSVCHRKGFRKVYDLTERVIPPEHLNAQVDEHDMIDWACMSALERLGFATSGEIAAFYAIITPAQAKHWCTVAIADQRITETQIESADGTLRPSFILAKKLNRPTPEPNNRVRLLSPFDPALRDRKRAERLFNFPYRIEIFVPAPKRRYGYYVFPVMQGDRMIGRIDTKRDGDTTLVTAFWPEKGVRMGKARIRALEAEIDRVAAFVGSTDVNWAKGWLKENT
;
A
#
# COMPACT_ATOMS: atom_id res chain seq x y z
N MET A 1 -23.87 22.05 2.30
CA MET A 1 -25.25 21.50 2.23
C MET A 1 -25.12 19.99 2.09
N ASP A 2 -25.98 19.19 2.71
CA ASP A 2 -26.04 17.75 2.40
C ASP A 2 -26.82 17.57 1.09
N VAL A 3 -26.29 16.75 0.17
CA VAL A 3 -26.93 16.41 -1.10
C VAL A 3 -27.60 15.03 -1.04
N GLY A 4 -28.50 14.73 -1.98
CA GLY A 4 -29.12 13.40 -2.09
C GLY A 4 -30.09 13.03 -0.97
N LYS A 5 -30.69 14.00 -0.27
CA LYS A 5 -31.65 13.74 0.81
C LYS A 5 -32.92 13.02 0.33
N ASP A 6 -33.34 13.33 -0.89
CA ASP A 6 -34.60 12.89 -1.50
C ASP A 6 -34.39 11.83 -2.59
N GLU A 7 -33.18 11.26 -2.69
CA GLU A 7 -32.85 10.20 -3.64
C GLU A 7 -33.23 8.82 -3.05
N GLU A 8 -33.92 7.99 -3.85
CA GLU A 8 -34.24 6.61 -3.46
C GLU A 8 -32.95 5.82 -3.19
N LYS A 9 -32.85 5.25 -2.00
CA LYS A 9 -31.70 4.43 -1.61
C LYS A 9 -31.86 3.03 -2.17
N GLY A 10 -30.95 2.66 -3.07
CA GLY A 10 -30.77 1.28 -3.50
C GLY A 10 -30.53 0.32 -2.32
N SER A 11 -30.80 -0.96 -2.55
CA SER A 11 -30.65 -2.02 -1.54
C SER A 11 -29.19 -2.51 -1.35
N GLY A 12 -28.20 -1.89 -2.00
CA GLY A 12 -26.80 -2.33 -2.09
C GLY A 12 -25.85 -1.80 -1.01
N GLY A 13 -26.38 -1.37 0.14
CA GLY A 13 -25.57 -1.06 1.34
C GLY A 13 -24.65 0.16 1.18
N TRP A 14 -23.50 0.16 1.88
CA TRP A 14 -22.63 1.33 2.02
C TRP A 14 -22.09 1.87 0.67
N TRP A 15 -21.99 1.02 -0.35
CA TRP A 15 -21.22 1.33 -1.56
C TRP A 15 -22.03 1.92 -2.72
N ASP A 16 -23.36 1.94 -2.63
CA ASP A 16 -24.24 2.30 -3.74
C ASP A 16 -23.97 3.67 -4.36
N TRP A 17 -24.03 3.72 -5.69
CA TRP A 17 -23.94 4.93 -6.48
C TRP A 17 -25.34 5.51 -6.67
N HIS A 18 -25.48 6.79 -6.37
CA HIS A 18 -26.71 7.59 -6.47
C HIS A 18 -26.36 8.90 -7.17
N PRO A 19 -27.30 9.55 -7.88
CA PRO A 19 -26.99 10.65 -8.81
C PRO A 19 -26.12 11.75 -8.21
N SER A 20 -26.44 12.23 -7.01
CA SER A 20 -25.64 13.24 -6.30
C SER A 20 -24.21 12.79 -5.97
N LYS A 21 -23.98 11.53 -5.59
CA LYS A 21 -22.64 10.95 -5.40
C LYS A 21 -21.87 10.83 -6.71
N THR A 22 -22.54 10.46 -7.80
CA THR A 22 -21.92 10.42 -9.14
C THR A 22 -21.46 11.82 -9.57
N ALA A 23 -22.30 12.84 -9.38
CA ALA A 23 -21.94 14.23 -9.67
C ALA A 23 -20.75 14.73 -8.82
N LEU A 24 -20.75 14.45 -7.51
CA LEU A 24 -19.63 14.83 -6.62
C LEU A 24 -18.32 14.11 -6.96
N GLU A 25 -18.36 12.82 -7.30
CA GLU A 25 -17.17 12.07 -7.72
C GLU A 25 -16.68 12.50 -9.11
N TYR A 26 -17.57 12.90 -10.02
CA TYR A 26 -17.19 13.51 -11.31
C TYR A 26 -16.47 14.84 -11.10
N LEU A 27 -17.10 15.79 -10.40
CA LEU A 27 -16.53 17.13 -10.14
C LEU A 27 -15.22 17.05 -9.33
N TRP A 28 -15.08 16.05 -8.45
CA TRP A 28 -13.82 15.81 -7.74
C TRP A 28 -12.72 15.24 -8.65
N ARG A 29 -13.07 14.41 -9.63
CA ARG A 29 -12.12 13.84 -10.59
C ARG A 29 -11.74 14.81 -11.71
N SER A 30 -12.60 15.75 -12.07
CA SER A 30 -12.29 16.83 -13.01
C SER A 30 -11.54 18.00 -12.36
N GLY A 31 -11.43 18.02 -11.03
CA GLY A 31 -10.73 19.08 -10.29
C GLY A 31 -11.59 20.30 -9.96
N GLU A 32 -12.88 20.31 -10.27
CA GLU A 32 -13.81 21.41 -9.92
C GLU A 32 -14.09 21.49 -8.42
N LEU A 33 -14.20 20.32 -7.76
CA LEU A 33 -14.38 20.20 -6.32
C LEU A 33 -13.19 19.53 -5.66
N SER A 34 -12.87 19.95 -4.44
CA SER A 34 -11.84 19.32 -3.61
C SER A 34 -12.39 18.90 -2.25
N VAL A 35 -11.90 17.78 -1.71
CA VAL A 35 -12.28 17.30 -0.38
C VAL A 35 -11.58 18.15 0.69
N CYS A 36 -12.26 19.18 1.19
CA CYS A 36 -11.70 20.13 2.15
C CYS A 36 -11.56 19.54 3.57
N HIS A 37 -12.46 18.64 3.98
CA HIS A 37 -12.33 17.87 5.22
C HIS A 37 -13.22 16.61 5.21
N ARG A 38 -13.21 15.85 6.31
CA ARG A 38 -14.12 14.72 6.55
C ARG A 38 -14.83 14.85 7.90
N LYS A 39 -16.07 14.38 7.96
CA LYS A 39 -16.84 14.19 9.21
C LYS A 39 -17.11 12.70 9.37
N GLY A 40 -16.25 12.02 10.13
CA GLY A 40 -16.16 10.56 10.10
C GLY A 40 -15.84 10.07 8.67
N PHE A 41 -16.63 9.13 8.16
CA PHE A 41 -16.49 8.62 6.79
C PHE A 41 -17.09 9.52 5.69
N ARG A 42 -17.77 10.63 6.05
CA ARG A 42 -18.37 11.54 5.06
C ARG A 42 -17.32 12.53 4.55
N LYS A 43 -17.09 12.57 3.23
CA LYS A 43 -16.33 13.63 2.56
C LYS A 43 -17.14 14.93 2.62
N VAL A 44 -16.48 16.05 2.87
CA VAL A 44 -17.05 17.39 2.65
C VAL A 44 -16.25 18.05 1.54
N TYR A 45 -16.96 18.66 0.59
CA TYR A 45 -16.40 19.26 -0.61
C TYR A 45 -16.56 20.78 -0.59
N ASP A 46 -15.62 21.49 -1.22
CA ASP A 46 -15.72 22.90 -1.58
C ASP A 46 -15.10 23.08 -2.99
N LEU A 47 -15.26 24.27 -3.58
CA LEU A 47 -14.60 24.62 -4.85
C LEU A 47 -13.08 24.50 -4.70
N THR A 48 -12.41 23.92 -5.70
CA THR A 48 -10.97 23.65 -5.61
C THR A 48 -10.13 24.92 -5.39
N GLU A 49 -10.50 26.05 -5.99
CA GLU A 49 -9.89 27.38 -5.78
C GLU A 49 -9.90 27.87 -4.32
N ARG A 50 -10.77 27.32 -3.47
CA ARG A 50 -10.84 27.65 -2.03
C ARG A 50 -10.06 26.69 -1.15
N VAL A 51 -9.61 25.57 -1.72
CA VAL A 51 -8.92 24.48 -1.00
C VAL A 51 -7.43 24.43 -1.39
N ILE A 52 -7.11 24.69 -2.66
CA ILE A 52 -5.76 24.65 -3.21
C ILE A 52 -5.32 26.10 -3.50
N PRO A 53 -4.19 26.57 -2.93
CA PRO A 53 -3.66 27.90 -3.19
C PRO A 53 -3.45 28.18 -4.70
N PRO A 54 -3.71 29.42 -5.19
CA PRO A 54 -3.65 29.74 -6.62
C PRO A 54 -2.29 29.43 -7.28
N GLU A 55 -1.19 29.54 -6.56
CA GLU A 55 0.17 29.22 -7.01
C GLU A 55 0.40 27.73 -7.27
N HIS A 56 -0.43 26.85 -6.70
CA HIS A 56 -0.43 25.41 -6.95
C HIS A 56 -1.52 25.00 -7.93
N LEU A 57 -2.70 25.63 -7.85
CA LEU A 57 -3.83 25.32 -8.72
C LEU A 57 -3.58 25.73 -10.17
N ASN A 58 -2.99 26.92 -10.39
CA ASN A 58 -2.74 27.44 -11.74
C ASN A 58 -1.41 26.97 -12.35
N ALA A 59 -0.59 26.23 -11.58
CA ALA A 59 0.70 25.73 -12.04
C ALA A 59 0.52 24.74 -13.20
N GLN A 60 1.03 25.12 -14.38
CA GLN A 60 1.12 24.22 -15.52
C GLN A 60 2.43 23.44 -15.45
N VAL A 61 2.37 22.13 -15.66
CA VAL A 61 3.52 21.24 -15.75
C VAL A 61 3.50 20.61 -17.14
N ASP A 62 4.62 20.62 -17.85
CA ASP A 62 4.71 19.97 -19.15
C ASP A 62 4.48 18.45 -19.04
N GLU A 63 3.84 17.84 -20.04
CA GLU A 63 3.56 16.40 -20.01
C GLU A 63 4.86 15.57 -19.91
N HIS A 64 5.93 16.00 -20.58
CA HIS A 64 7.25 15.38 -20.51
C HIS A 64 7.78 15.36 -19.07
N ASP A 65 7.73 16.51 -18.39
CA ASP A 65 8.27 16.66 -17.03
C ASP A 65 7.41 15.90 -16.00
N MET A 66 6.09 15.86 -16.21
CA MET A 66 5.18 15.02 -15.43
C MET A 66 5.50 13.53 -15.60
N ILE A 67 5.74 13.06 -16.84
CA ILE A 67 6.13 11.68 -17.14
C ILE A 67 7.49 11.35 -16.51
N ASP A 68 8.49 12.23 -16.65
CA ASP A 68 9.82 11.99 -16.08
C ASP A 68 9.76 11.88 -14.55
N TRP A 69 9.07 12.83 -13.90
CA TRP A 69 8.82 12.80 -12.47
C TRP A 69 8.07 11.53 -12.03
N ALA A 70 7.02 11.13 -12.74
CA ALA A 70 6.22 9.96 -12.41
C ALA A 70 7.07 8.68 -12.51
N CYS A 71 7.86 8.53 -13.58
CA CYS A 71 8.74 7.39 -13.80
C CYS A 71 9.90 7.33 -12.81
N MET A 72 10.68 8.42 -12.71
CA MET A 72 11.86 8.52 -11.83
C MET A 72 11.47 8.28 -10.38
N SER A 73 10.41 8.94 -9.92
CA SER A 73 10.01 8.91 -8.52
C SER A 73 9.26 7.61 -8.15
N ALA A 74 8.65 6.91 -9.11
CA ALA A 74 8.18 5.54 -8.94
C ALA A 74 9.35 4.56 -8.78
N LEU A 75 10.36 4.64 -9.66
CA LEU A 75 11.55 3.78 -9.60
C LEU A 75 12.37 4.02 -8.32
N GLU A 76 12.46 5.28 -7.85
CA GLU A 76 13.10 5.60 -6.57
C GLU A 76 12.46 4.91 -5.38
N ARG A 77 11.12 4.89 -5.33
CA ARG A 77 10.30 4.28 -4.26
C ARG A 77 10.24 2.76 -4.35
N LEU A 78 10.20 2.19 -5.56
CA LEU A 78 10.21 0.74 -5.79
C LEU A 78 11.60 0.12 -5.62
N GLY A 79 12.67 0.94 -5.61
CA GLY A 79 14.07 0.51 -5.56
C GLY A 79 14.58 0.01 -6.91
N PHE A 80 13.82 -0.91 -7.49
CA PHE A 80 13.98 -1.48 -8.84
C PHE A 80 12.58 -1.80 -9.40
N ALA A 81 12.40 -1.78 -10.71
CA ALA A 81 11.11 -2.05 -11.35
C ALA A 81 11.23 -2.42 -12.84
N THR A 82 10.28 -3.19 -13.36
CA THR A 82 10.01 -3.23 -14.81
C THR A 82 9.25 -1.98 -15.25
N SER A 83 9.29 -1.63 -16.55
CA SER A 83 8.54 -0.49 -17.10
C SER A 83 7.02 -0.59 -16.83
N GLY A 84 6.47 -1.80 -16.80
CA GLY A 84 5.08 -2.05 -16.39
C GLY A 84 4.81 -1.77 -14.91
N GLU A 85 5.73 -2.11 -14.02
CA GLU A 85 5.64 -1.78 -12.58
C GLU A 85 5.81 -0.26 -12.34
N ILE A 86 6.61 0.43 -13.17
CA ILE A 86 6.73 1.90 -13.17
C ILE A 86 5.39 2.55 -13.57
N ALA A 87 4.81 2.15 -14.72
CA ALA A 87 3.52 2.67 -15.18
C ALA A 87 2.39 2.43 -14.17
N ALA A 88 2.33 1.23 -13.60
CA ALA A 88 1.34 0.85 -12.60
C ALA A 88 1.52 1.57 -11.25
N PHE A 89 2.66 2.24 -11.00
CA PHE A 89 2.90 2.86 -9.70
C PHE A 89 1.94 4.02 -9.43
N TYR A 90 1.92 5.04 -10.28
CA TYR A 90 0.93 6.13 -10.16
C TYR A 90 -0.35 5.85 -10.94
N ALA A 91 -0.29 4.99 -11.97
CA ALA A 91 -1.39 4.74 -12.91
C ALA A 91 -1.91 6.00 -13.63
N ILE A 92 -1.04 7.02 -13.78
CA ILE A 92 -1.28 8.26 -14.53
C ILE A 92 -0.51 8.34 -15.85
N ILE A 93 0.38 7.38 -16.12
CA ILE A 93 1.13 7.24 -17.37
C ILE A 93 0.83 5.90 -18.03
N THR A 94 0.90 5.87 -19.36
CA THR A 94 0.69 4.64 -20.14
C THR A 94 1.90 3.70 -20.08
N PRO A 95 1.70 2.37 -20.31
CA PRO A 95 2.81 1.44 -20.48
C PRO A 95 3.76 1.80 -21.63
N ALA A 96 3.26 2.48 -22.67
CA ALA A 96 4.07 2.95 -23.80
C ALA A 96 4.98 4.12 -23.39
N GLN A 97 4.46 5.13 -22.69
CA GLN A 97 5.25 6.23 -22.12
C GLN A 97 6.33 5.71 -21.17
N ALA A 98 5.98 4.81 -20.24
CA ALA A 98 6.97 4.23 -19.32
C ALA A 98 8.05 3.40 -20.04
N LYS A 99 7.71 2.66 -21.10
CA LYS A 99 8.69 1.92 -21.92
C LYS A 99 9.62 2.88 -22.67
N HIS A 100 9.07 3.93 -23.29
CA HIS A 100 9.86 4.94 -23.99
C HIS A 100 10.80 5.69 -23.04
N TRP A 101 10.28 6.10 -21.88
CA TRP A 101 11.06 6.72 -20.81
C TRP A 101 12.23 5.84 -20.37
N CYS A 102 12.03 4.53 -20.18
CA CYS A 102 13.12 3.62 -19.85
C CYS A 102 14.22 3.63 -20.93
N THR A 103 13.87 3.61 -22.22
CA THR A 103 14.86 3.69 -23.32
C THR A 103 15.67 4.99 -23.26
N VAL A 104 15.01 6.13 -23.06
CA VAL A 104 15.68 7.44 -22.97
C VAL A 104 16.57 7.51 -21.71
N ALA A 105 16.05 7.12 -20.55
CA ALA A 105 16.77 7.16 -19.28
C ALA A 105 17.98 6.19 -19.23
N ILE A 106 18.02 5.14 -20.06
CA ILE A 106 19.21 4.29 -20.26
C ILE A 106 20.26 5.02 -21.11
N ALA A 107 19.84 5.64 -22.22
CA ALA A 107 20.72 6.43 -23.07
C ALA A 107 21.36 7.61 -22.30
N ASP A 108 20.58 8.26 -21.43
CA ASP A 108 21.03 9.31 -20.50
C ASP A 108 21.87 8.78 -19.31
N GLN A 109 22.05 7.46 -19.18
CA GLN A 109 22.72 6.81 -18.04
C GLN A 109 22.09 7.10 -16.66
N ARG A 110 20.81 7.51 -16.62
CA ARG A 110 20.06 7.77 -15.38
C ARG A 110 19.60 6.49 -14.71
N ILE A 111 19.27 5.47 -15.52
CA ILE A 111 18.93 4.12 -15.08
C ILE A 111 19.80 3.08 -15.82
N THR A 112 19.82 1.87 -15.30
CA THR A 112 20.49 0.72 -15.90
C THR A 112 19.64 -0.53 -15.75
N GLU A 113 19.85 -1.50 -16.64
CA GLU A 113 19.26 -2.83 -16.50
C GLU A 113 19.98 -3.65 -15.42
N THR A 114 19.23 -4.53 -14.77
CA THR A 114 19.73 -5.48 -13.77
C THR A 114 18.83 -6.73 -13.77
N GLN A 115 19.38 -7.85 -13.30
CA GLN A 115 18.61 -9.05 -13.02
C GLN A 115 18.20 -9.08 -11.56
N ILE A 116 16.93 -9.37 -11.28
CA ILE A 116 16.42 -9.52 -9.92
C ILE A 116 15.95 -10.94 -9.72
N GLU A 117 16.50 -11.61 -8.72
CA GLU A 117 16.04 -12.91 -8.26
C GLU A 117 14.66 -12.80 -7.60
N SER A 118 13.76 -13.69 -8.00
CA SER A 118 12.42 -13.86 -7.43
C SER A 118 12.45 -14.97 -6.38
N ALA A 119 11.41 -15.10 -5.54
CA ALA A 119 11.39 -16.05 -4.42
C ALA A 119 11.45 -17.54 -4.84
N ASP A 120 11.29 -17.85 -6.12
CA ASP A 120 11.45 -19.17 -6.74
C ASP A 120 12.83 -19.38 -7.39
N GLY A 121 13.75 -18.42 -7.24
CA GLY A 121 15.08 -18.41 -7.87
C GLY A 121 15.10 -17.89 -9.32
N THR A 122 13.96 -17.48 -9.89
CA THR A 122 13.93 -16.98 -11.27
C THR A 122 14.41 -15.54 -11.38
N LEU A 123 15.32 -15.28 -12.33
CA LEU A 123 15.79 -13.93 -12.65
C LEU A 123 14.78 -13.20 -13.54
N ARG A 124 14.34 -12.00 -13.13
CA ARG A 124 13.50 -11.10 -13.92
C ARG A 124 14.28 -9.84 -14.30
N PRO A 125 14.48 -9.54 -15.60
CA PRO A 125 15.03 -8.26 -16.06
C PRO A 125 14.24 -7.09 -15.48
N SER A 126 14.93 -6.11 -14.90
CA SER A 126 14.37 -4.94 -14.24
C SER A 126 15.30 -3.74 -14.44
N PHE A 127 14.80 -2.53 -14.20
CA PHE A 127 15.61 -1.32 -14.15
C PHE A 127 15.92 -0.93 -12.71
N ILE A 128 17.08 -0.31 -12.49
CA ILE A 128 17.50 0.35 -11.25
C ILE A 128 18.14 1.69 -11.60
N LEU A 129 18.10 2.66 -10.68
CA LEU A 129 18.81 3.93 -10.85
C LEU A 129 20.31 3.68 -10.95
N ALA A 130 20.99 4.27 -11.94
CA ALA A 130 22.44 4.09 -12.12
C ALA A 130 23.22 4.49 -10.86
N LYS A 131 22.80 5.58 -10.19
CA LYS A 131 23.37 6.05 -8.90
C LYS A 131 23.28 5.03 -7.74
N LYS A 132 22.42 4.01 -7.84
CA LYS A 132 22.27 2.91 -6.86
C LYS A 132 23.02 1.63 -7.27
N LEU A 133 23.44 1.50 -8.54
CA LEU A 133 24.26 0.36 -8.98
C LEU A 133 25.57 0.32 -8.18
N ASN A 134 26.05 -0.88 -7.85
CA ASN A 134 27.28 -1.13 -7.11
C ASN A 134 27.37 -0.49 -5.70
N ARG A 135 26.28 0.08 -5.17
CA ARG A 135 26.22 0.42 -3.75
C ARG A 135 25.98 -0.85 -2.93
N PRO A 136 26.76 -1.09 -1.85
CA PRO A 136 26.46 -2.18 -0.93
C PRO A 136 25.03 -2.05 -0.39
N THR A 137 24.20 -3.05 -0.63
CA THR A 137 22.90 -3.16 0.03
C THR A 137 23.15 -3.56 1.49
N PRO A 138 22.58 -2.84 2.48
CA PRO A 138 22.72 -3.24 3.87
C PRO A 138 22.01 -4.58 4.10
N GLU A 139 22.61 -5.43 4.94
CA GLU A 139 21.99 -6.69 5.35
C GLU A 139 20.58 -6.47 5.93
N PRO A 140 19.59 -7.32 5.58
CA PRO A 140 18.24 -7.21 6.12
C PRO A 140 18.24 -7.31 7.65
N ASN A 141 17.82 -6.23 8.32
CA ASN A 141 17.81 -6.21 9.78
C ASN A 141 16.75 -7.20 10.33
N ASN A 142 17.10 -7.94 11.38
CA ASN A 142 16.26 -9.03 11.93
C ASN A 142 15.07 -8.54 12.79
N ARG A 143 14.63 -7.27 12.64
CA ARG A 143 13.48 -6.74 13.37
C ARG A 143 12.19 -7.24 12.71
N VAL A 144 11.16 -7.47 13.51
CA VAL A 144 9.81 -7.72 13.01
C VAL A 144 9.18 -6.39 12.60
N ARG A 145 8.44 -6.37 11.50
CA ARG A 145 7.71 -5.20 11.00
C ARG A 145 6.30 -5.56 10.56
N LEU A 146 5.31 -4.82 11.06
CA LEU A 146 3.96 -4.84 10.51
C LEU A 146 3.90 -3.93 9.28
N LEU A 147 3.46 -4.48 8.16
CA LEU A 147 3.26 -3.73 6.91
C LEU A 147 1.79 -3.38 6.73
N SER A 148 1.51 -2.16 6.31
CA SER A 148 0.14 -1.74 5.95
C SER A 148 -0.37 -2.56 4.75
N PRO A 149 -1.65 -2.95 4.69
CA PRO A 149 -2.27 -3.51 3.49
C PRO A 149 -2.13 -2.65 2.23
N PHE A 150 -1.82 -1.36 2.41
CA PHE A 150 -1.61 -0.37 1.35
C PHE A 150 -0.14 0.06 1.20
N ASP A 151 0.80 -0.64 1.84
CA ASP A 151 2.23 -0.40 1.69
C ASP A 151 2.66 -0.53 0.21
N PRO A 152 3.55 0.34 -0.31
CA PRO A 152 4.07 0.22 -1.67
C PRO A 152 4.65 -1.15 -2.02
N ALA A 153 5.21 -1.89 -1.05
CA ALA A 153 5.72 -3.25 -1.25
C ALA A 153 4.62 -4.32 -1.44
N LEU A 154 3.38 -4.03 -1.03
CA LEU A 154 2.24 -4.96 -1.02
C LEU A 154 1.13 -4.58 -2.01
N ARG A 155 1.05 -3.31 -2.41
CA ARG A 155 0.00 -2.79 -3.31
C ARG A 155 -0.02 -3.49 -4.67
N ASP A 156 1.15 -3.73 -5.26
CA ASP A 156 1.27 -4.66 -6.39
C ASP A 156 1.40 -6.09 -5.85
N ARG A 157 0.26 -6.80 -5.82
CA ARG A 157 0.18 -8.17 -5.33
C ARG A 157 1.01 -9.16 -6.15
N LYS A 158 1.12 -8.97 -7.48
CA LYS A 158 1.92 -9.87 -8.34
C LYS A 158 3.41 -9.67 -8.04
N ARG A 159 3.82 -8.42 -7.81
CA ARG A 159 5.19 -8.09 -7.40
C ARG A 159 5.51 -8.63 -5.99
N ALA A 160 4.60 -8.47 -5.04
CA ALA A 160 4.77 -8.99 -3.67
C ALA A 160 4.87 -10.53 -3.64
N GLU A 161 3.98 -11.22 -4.36
CA GLU A 161 3.98 -12.67 -4.51
C GLU A 161 5.28 -13.16 -5.14
N ARG A 162 5.73 -12.53 -6.24
CA ARG A 162 6.99 -12.83 -6.92
C ARG A 162 8.23 -12.62 -6.03
N LEU A 163 8.28 -11.56 -5.24
CA LEU A 163 9.45 -11.25 -4.39
C LEU A 163 9.52 -12.06 -3.10
N PHE A 164 8.38 -12.40 -2.50
CA PHE A 164 8.33 -12.93 -1.14
C PHE A 164 7.62 -14.27 -1.00
N ASN A 165 7.17 -14.88 -2.12
CA ASN A 165 6.30 -16.06 -2.15
C ASN A 165 5.07 -15.92 -1.23
N PHE A 166 4.50 -14.71 -1.20
CA PHE A 166 3.50 -14.31 -0.21
C PHE A 166 2.20 -13.88 -0.90
N PRO A 167 1.28 -14.83 -1.19
CA PRO A 167 -0.04 -14.50 -1.73
C PRO A 167 -0.83 -13.73 -0.67
N TYR A 168 -1.14 -12.47 -0.96
CA TYR A 168 -1.79 -11.55 -0.04
C TYR A 168 -3.00 -10.83 -0.63
N ARG A 169 -4.11 -10.86 0.10
CA ARG A 169 -5.31 -10.05 -0.13
C ARG A 169 -5.89 -9.68 1.22
N ILE A 170 -6.14 -8.39 1.45
CA ILE A 170 -6.96 -7.92 2.57
C ILE A 170 -8.41 -8.37 2.35
N GLU A 171 -9.06 -8.89 3.39
CA GLU A 171 -10.39 -9.49 3.32
C GLU A 171 -11.52 -8.53 3.78
N ILE A 172 -11.25 -7.22 3.72
CA ILE A 172 -12.16 -6.14 4.13
C ILE A 172 -13.50 -6.17 3.37
N PHE A 173 -13.49 -6.62 2.12
CA PHE A 173 -14.67 -6.80 1.27
C PHE A 173 -15.27 -8.22 1.30
N VAL A 174 -14.63 -9.15 2.01
CA VAL A 174 -15.12 -10.52 2.16
C VAL A 174 -16.11 -10.56 3.33
N PRO A 175 -17.32 -11.15 3.18
CA PRO A 175 -18.25 -11.34 4.28
C PRO A 175 -17.60 -12.12 5.43
N ALA A 176 -17.88 -11.77 6.68
CA ALA A 176 -17.17 -12.32 7.84
C ALA A 176 -17.07 -13.86 7.88
N PRO A 177 -18.12 -14.65 7.56
CA PRO A 177 -18.04 -16.12 7.54
C PRO A 177 -17.19 -16.72 6.42
N LYS A 178 -16.75 -15.92 5.43
CA LYS A 178 -15.96 -16.35 4.27
C LYS A 178 -14.49 -15.90 4.35
N ARG A 179 -14.09 -15.22 5.43
CA ARG A 179 -12.70 -14.77 5.66
C ARG A 179 -11.82 -15.96 6.04
N ARG A 180 -10.64 -16.07 5.44
CA ARG A 180 -9.63 -17.06 5.83
C ARG A 180 -8.81 -16.59 7.03
N TYR A 181 -8.59 -15.28 7.12
CA TYR A 181 -7.75 -14.65 8.13
C TYR A 181 -8.60 -13.68 8.98
N GLY A 182 -8.96 -12.51 8.45
CA GLY A 182 -9.50 -11.43 9.28
C GLY A 182 -9.86 -10.18 8.49
N TYR A 183 -10.51 -9.21 9.15
CA TYR A 183 -11.05 -8.04 8.45
C TYR A 183 -9.97 -7.12 7.89
N TYR A 184 -8.93 -6.84 8.69
CA TYR A 184 -7.89 -5.87 8.37
C TYR A 184 -6.52 -6.44 8.71
N VAL A 185 -6.14 -7.49 7.98
CA VAL A 185 -4.96 -8.31 8.27
C VAL A 185 -3.70 -7.67 7.70
N PHE A 186 -2.73 -7.39 8.56
CA PHE A 186 -1.43 -6.84 8.23
C PHE A 186 -0.43 -7.97 7.93
N PRO A 187 0.34 -7.91 6.84
CA PRO A 187 1.52 -8.76 6.67
C PRO A 187 2.59 -8.43 7.69
N VAL A 188 3.32 -9.45 8.11
CA VAL A 188 4.40 -9.32 9.08
C VAL A 188 5.69 -9.81 8.46
N MET A 189 6.71 -8.95 8.42
CA MET A 189 8.01 -9.20 7.84
C MET A 189 9.08 -9.34 8.94
N GLN A 190 10.10 -10.17 8.72
CA GLN A 190 11.33 -10.20 9.52
C GLN A 190 12.53 -10.49 8.62
N GLY A 191 13.55 -9.62 8.65
CA GLY A 191 14.66 -9.72 7.71
C GLY A 191 14.19 -9.52 6.27
N ASP A 192 14.44 -10.53 5.43
CA ASP A 192 14.07 -10.61 4.00
C ASP A 192 12.70 -11.26 3.74
N ARG A 193 12.04 -11.82 4.76
CA ARG A 193 10.89 -12.73 4.59
C ARG A 193 9.60 -12.23 5.23
N MET A 194 8.48 -12.52 4.57
CA MET A 194 7.17 -12.49 5.20
C MET A 194 7.08 -13.69 6.17
N ILE A 195 6.91 -13.43 7.46
CA ILE A 195 6.84 -14.45 8.51
C ILE A 195 5.40 -14.80 8.91
N GLY A 196 4.41 -14.02 8.49
CA GLY A 196 3.01 -14.33 8.73
C GLY A 196 2.06 -13.17 8.45
N ARG A 197 0.84 -13.34 8.97
CA ARG A 197 -0.28 -12.41 8.89
C ARG A 197 -0.79 -12.14 10.31
N ILE A 198 -1.14 -10.90 10.64
CA ILE A 198 -1.70 -10.53 11.94
C ILE A 198 -3.01 -9.76 11.78
N ASP A 199 -4.05 -10.19 12.48
CA ASP A 199 -5.29 -9.43 12.67
C ASP A 199 -5.15 -8.67 13.99
N THR A 200 -5.12 -7.35 13.89
CA THR A 200 -4.96 -6.44 15.02
C THR A 200 -5.72 -5.15 14.76
N LYS A 201 -6.31 -4.59 15.82
CA LYS A 201 -7.06 -3.33 15.75
C LYS A 201 -6.87 -2.53 17.04
N ARG A 202 -7.11 -1.22 16.97
CA ARG A 202 -7.40 -0.44 18.17
C ARG A 202 -8.83 -0.76 18.64
N ASP A 203 -9.01 -0.95 19.94
CA ASP A 203 -10.29 -1.17 20.61
C ASP A 203 -10.31 -0.28 21.86
N GLY A 204 -11.01 0.85 21.78
CA GLY A 204 -10.93 1.90 22.81
C GLY A 204 -9.54 2.56 22.87
N ASP A 205 -8.86 2.41 24.00
CA ASP A 205 -7.47 2.80 24.28
C ASP A 205 -6.47 1.65 24.08
N THR A 206 -6.94 0.43 23.83
CA THR A 206 -6.12 -0.78 23.80
C THR A 206 -5.84 -1.20 22.36
N THR A 207 -4.69 -1.81 22.09
CA THR A 207 -4.43 -2.54 20.84
C THR A 207 -4.76 -4.02 21.04
N LEU A 208 -5.82 -4.51 20.39
CA LEU A 208 -6.24 -5.91 20.45
C LEU A 208 -5.65 -6.70 19.29
N VAL A 209 -4.78 -7.67 19.60
CA VAL A 209 -4.35 -8.73 18.66
C VAL A 209 -5.31 -9.91 18.78
N THR A 210 -6.10 -10.14 17.74
CA THR A 210 -7.08 -11.24 17.68
C THR A 210 -6.44 -12.54 17.16
N ALA A 211 -5.49 -12.45 16.23
CA ALA A 211 -4.86 -13.62 15.63
C ALA A 211 -3.52 -13.33 14.92
N PHE A 212 -2.61 -14.30 14.95
CA PHE A 212 -1.41 -14.35 14.10
C PHE A 212 -1.33 -15.72 13.41
N TRP A 213 -1.22 -15.74 12.09
CA TRP A 213 -0.98 -16.94 11.28
C TRP A 213 0.46 -16.90 10.77
N PRO A 214 1.37 -17.77 11.23
CA PRO A 214 2.72 -17.84 10.69
C PRO A 214 2.71 -18.45 9.27
N GLU A 215 3.65 -18.03 8.41
CA GLU A 215 3.81 -18.70 7.11
C GLU A 215 4.34 -20.13 7.26
N LYS A 216 4.06 -20.98 6.27
CA LYS A 216 4.56 -22.35 6.21
C LYS A 216 6.09 -22.39 6.38
N GLY A 217 6.56 -23.17 7.35
CA GLY A 217 7.98 -23.29 7.71
C GLY A 217 8.48 -22.28 8.75
N VAL A 218 7.70 -21.26 9.10
CA VAL A 218 8.03 -20.33 10.18
C VAL A 218 7.77 -20.99 11.54
N ARG A 219 8.77 -20.93 12.42
CA ARG A 219 8.66 -21.40 13.81
C ARG A 219 8.54 -20.19 14.75
N MET A 220 7.42 -20.05 15.46
CA MET A 220 7.20 -19.00 16.46
C MET A 220 7.83 -19.38 17.82
N GLY A 221 9.17 -19.49 17.85
CA GLY A 221 9.91 -19.68 19.10
C GLY A 221 9.95 -18.41 19.96
N LYS A 222 10.27 -18.56 21.25
CA LYS A 222 10.26 -17.48 22.27
C LYS A 222 10.90 -16.16 21.80
N ALA A 223 12.01 -16.20 21.07
CA ALA A 223 12.67 -14.99 20.57
C ALA A 223 11.88 -14.27 19.47
N ARG A 224 11.20 -15.00 18.57
CA ARG A 224 10.37 -14.43 17.50
C ARG A 224 9.03 -13.91 18.05
N ILE A 225 8.46 -14.58 19.05
CA ILE A 225 7.29 -14.08 19.78
C ILE A 225 7.63 -12.73 20.43
N ARG A 226 8.71 -12.62 21.20
CA ARG A 226 9.15 -11.33 21.79
C ARG A 226 9.43 -10.23 20.76
N ALA A 227 9.94 -10.59 19.58
CA ALA A 227 10.16 -9.62 18.51
C ALA A 227 8.84 -9.13 17.88
N LEU A 228 7.82 -9.99 17.80
CA LEU A 228 6.47 -9.63 17.37
C LEU A 228 5.75 -8.79 18.43
N GLU A 229 5.88 -9.14 19.72
CA GLU A 229 5.36 -8.37 20.85
C GLU A 229 5.91 -6.94 20.82
N ALA A 230 7.24 -6.77 20.75
CA ALA A 230 7.88 -5.46 20.69
C ALA A 230 7.51 -4.62 19.44
N GLU A 231 7.16 -5.26 18.31
CA GLU A 231 6.64 -4.55 17.14
C GLU A 231 5.18 -4.13 17.32
N ILE A 232 4.36 -4.93 18.01
CA ILE A 232 3.00 -4.54 18.39
C ILE A 232 3.03 -3.42 19.43
N ASP A 233 3.92 -3.44 20.41
CA ASP A 233 4.09 -2.33 21.37
C ASP A 233 4.45 -1.03 20.65
N ARG A 234 5.35 -1.09 19.65
CA ARG A 234 5.70 0.05 18.79
C ARG A 234 4.49 0.58 18.00
N VAL A 235 3.66 -0.32 17.46
CA VAL A 235 2.43 0.06 16.73
C VAL A 235 1.38 0.62 17.69
N ALA A 236 1.23 0.04 18.89
CA ALA A 236 0.33 0.51 19.94
C ALA A 236 0.68 1.94 20.36
N ALA A 237 1.95 2.22 20.66
CA ALA A 237 2.43 3.57 20.95
C ALA A 237 2.17 4.54 19.78
N PHE A 238 2.41 4.11 18.53
CA PHE A 238 2.15 4.94 17.34
C PHE A 238 0.67 5.31 17.15
N VAL A 239 -0.27 4.40 17.46
CA VAL A 239 -1.71 4.70 17.39
C VAL A 239 -2.25 5.36 18.68
N GLY A 240 -1.39 5.60 19.68
CA GLY A 240 -1.74 6.21 20.96
C GLY A 240 -2.51 5.27 21.89
N SER A 241 -2.20 3.97 21.88
CA SER A 241 -2.78 2.98 22.80
C SER A 241 -2.01 2.94 24.12
N THR A 242 -2.70 2.71 25.23
CA THR A 242 -2.08 2.54 26.56
C THR A 242 -1.59 1.11 26.78
N ASP A 243 -2.35 0.14 26.27
CA ASP A 243 -2.17 -1.28 26.53
C ASP A 243 -2.26 -2.13 25.26
N VAL A 244 -1.77 -3.38 25.36
CA VAL A 244 -1.89 -4.41 24.32
C VAL A 244 -2.57 -5.64 24.90
N ASN A 245 -3.67 -6.07 24.27
CA ASN A 245 -4.40 -7.27 24.63
C ASN A 245 -4.21 -8.35 23.57
N TRP A 246 -3.86 -9.56 24.00
CA TRP A 246 -3.66 -10.73 23.14
C TRP A 246 -4.78 -11.74 23.38
N ALA A 247 -5.63 -11.95 22.38
CA ALA A 247 -6.77 -12.86 22.50
C ALA A 247 -6.33 -14.30 22.84
N LYS A 248 -7.16 -15.04 23.58
CA LYS A 248 -6.89 -16.46 23.87
C LYS A 248 -6.78 -17.24 22.56
N GLY A 249 -5.63 -17.89 22.35
CA GLY A 249 -5.34 -18.59 21.10
C GLY A 249 -5.10 -17.65 19.91
N TRP A 250 -4.54 -16.46 20.13
CA TRP A 250 -4.13 -15.54 19.05
C TRP A 250 -3.16 -16.23 18.07
N LEU A 251 -2.13 -16.89 18.58
CA LEU A 251 -1.17 -17.63 17.76
C LEU A 251 -1.86 -18.87 17.16
N LYS A 252 -2.04 -18.87 15.85
CA LYS A 252 -2.64 -19.97 15.08
C LYS A 252 -1.57 -20.97 14.66
N GLU A 253 -2.02 -22.21 14.45
CA GLU A 253 -1.18 -23.27 13.90
C GLU A 253 -0.83 -23.00 12.43
N ASN A 254 0.33 -23.46 11.99
CA ASN A 254 0.76 -23.33 10.60
C ASN A 254 -0.19 -24.13 9.68
N THR A 255 -0.77 -23.45 8.67
CA THR A 255 -1.62 -24.04 7.62
C THR A 255 -1.00 -23.84 6.25
#